data_AF-A0A1W9QJV3-F1
#
_entry.id   AF-A0A1W9QJV3-F1
#
_cell.length_a   1.000
_cell.length_b   1.000
_cell.length_c   1.000
_cell.angle_alpha   90.00
_cell.angle_beta   90.00
_cell.angle_gamma   90.00
#
_symmetry.space_group_name_H-M   'P 1'
#
loop_
_entity.id
_entity.type
_entity.pdbx_description
1 polymer ?
#
loop_
_entity_poly.entity_id
_entity_poly.type
_entity_poly.pdbx_seq_one_letter_code
_entity_poly.pdbx_strand_id
1 'polypeptide(L)' 'AILKKIALIKNTNYKLADPKEESQGIDGFIGYVPVSIKPITYKTKDALREEIKTKIIYYNKTKSGLEIDADTILK' A
#
# COMPACT_ATOMS: atom_id res chain seq x y z
N ALA A 1 2.21 -8.97 7.46
CA ALA A 1 2.67 -7.57 7.34
C ALA A 1 2.99 -7.27 5.87
N ILE A 2 2.01 -6.76 5.13
CA ILE A 2 2.12 -6.46 3.69
C ILE A 2 3.34 -5.57 3.39
N LEU A 3 3.56 -4.55 4.22
CA LEU A 3 4.69 -3.62 4.14
C LEU A 3 6.05 -4.32 4.18
N LYS A 4 6.25 -5.21 5.15
CA LYS A 4 7.50 -5.98 5.31
C LYS A 4 7.83 -6.78 4.06
N LYS A 5 6.83 -7.41 3.43
CA LYS A 5 7.02 -8.22 2.23
C LYS A 5 7.47 -7.35 1.05
N ILE A 6 6.85 -6.20 0.87
CA ILE A 6 7.19 -5.24 -0.20
C ILE A 6 8.57 -4.63 0.04
N ALA A 7 8.86 -4.23 1.27
CA ALA A 7 10.15 -3.68 1.66
C ALA A 7 11.29 -4.68 1.44
N LEU A 8 11.06 -5.97 1.74
CA LEU A 8 12.02 -7.04 1.46
C LEU A 8 12.29 -7.19 -0.04
N ILE A 9 11.24 -7.17 -0.88
CA ILE A 9 11.37 -7.26 -2.35
C ILE A 9 12.14 -6.05 -2.89
N LYS A 10 11.86 -4.86 -2.36
CA LYS A 10 12.54 -3.61 -2.74
C LYS A 10 13.90 -3.41 -2.06
N ASN A 11 14.32 -4.36 -1.21
CA ASN A 11 15.54 -4.28 -0.40
C ASN A 11 15.66 -2.95 0.39
N THR A 12 14.55 -2.53 1.00
CA THR A 12 14.47 -1.28 1.77
C THR A 12 13.82 -1.53 3.14
N ASN A 13 13.84 -0.52 4.00
CA ASN A 13 13.17 -0.60 5.30
C ASN A 13 11.68 -0.35 5.17
N TYR A 14 10.89 -0.77 6.16
CA TYR A 14 9.50 -0.33 6.30
C TYR A 14 9.30 0.33 7.64
N LYS A 15 8.36 1.28 7.70
CA LYS A 15 7.88 1.91 8.92
C LYS A 15 6.35 1.81 8.94
N LEU A 16 5.77 1.59 10.11
CA LEU A 16 4.32 1.73 10.30
C LEU A 16 3.98 3.21 10.43
N ALA A 17 2.79 3.59 9.96
CA ALA A 17 2.31 4.95 10.15
C ALA A 17 1.97 5.21 11.62
N ASP A 18 2.28 6.41 12.07
CA ASP A 18 1.79 7.00 13.30
C ASP A 18 0.32 7.43 13.11
N PRO A 19 -0.48 7.55 14.18
CA PRO A 19 -1.90 7.91 14.07
C PRO A 19 -2.17 9.24 13.33
N LYS A 20 -1.20 10.17 13.35
CA LYS A 20 -1.26 11.41 12.57
C LYS A 20 -1.11 11.16 11.06
N GLU A 21 -0.28 10.22 10.68
CA GLU A 21 -0.01 9.80 9.30
C GLU A 21 -1.18 8.96 8.77
N GLU A 22 -1.77 8.09 9.60
CA GLU A 22 -2.99 7.33 9.28
C GLU A 22 -4.17 8.26 8.99
N SER A 23 -4.31 9.36 9.74
CA SER A 23 -5.33 10.38 9.46
C SER A 23 -5.12 11.11 8.14
N GLN A 24 -3.91 11.08 7.57
CA GLN A 24 -3.61 11.59 6.22
C GLN A 24 -3.79 10.51 5.14
N GLY A 25 -4.22 9.29 5.52
CA GLY A 25 -4.38 8.16 4.62
C GLY A 25 -3.09 7.41 4.33
N ILE A 26 -2.06 7.55 5.15
CA ILE A 26 -0.81 6.80 5.04
C ILE A 26 -0.89 5.63 6.04
N ASP A 27 -0.87 4.39 5.54
CA ASP A 27 -0.86 3.19 6.38
C ASP A 27 0.57 2.76 6.78
N GLY A 28 1.56 3.22 6.03
CA GLY A 28 2.95 3.02 6.38
C GLY A 28 3.91 3.62 5.36
N PHE A 29 5.18 3.31 5.52
CA PHE A 29 6.24 3.77 4.63
C PHE A 29 7.11 2.60 4.18
N ILE A 30 7.51 2.65 2.93
CA ILE A 30 8.49 1.75 2.32
C ILE A 30 9.71 2.61 1.99
N GLY A 31 10.73 2.55 2.85
CA GLY A 31 11.85 3.47 2.88
C GLY A 31 11.35 4.87 3.24
N TYR A 32 11.47 5.79 2.28
CA TYR A 32 10.98 7.17 2.39
C TYR A 32 9.66 7.41 1.63
N VAL A 33 9.08 6.35 1.04
CA VAL A 33 7.87 6.46 0.22
C VAL A 33 6.65 6.20 1.10
N PRO A 34 5.73 7.17 1.27
CA PRO A 34 4.46 6.96 1.96
C PRO A 34 3.57 6.05 1.12
N VAL A 35 2.99 5.05 1.79
CA VAL A 35 2.12 4.07 1.16
C VAL A 35 0.79 3.92 1.89
N SER A 36 -0.25 3.66 1.13
CA SER A 36 -1.62 3.43 1.63
C SER A 36 -2.03 2.01 1.28
N ILE A 37 -2.57 1.24 2.22
CA ILE A 37 -2.94 -0.16 2.03
C ILE A 37 -4.46 -0.23 1.98
N LYS A 38 -5.00 -0.52 0.80
CA LYS A 38 -6.46 -0.59 0.61
C LYS A 38 -6.88 -1.91 0.02
N PRO A 39 -8.08 -2.42 0.33
CA PRO A 39 -8.55 -3.61 -0.34
C PRO A 39 -8.81 -3.32 -1.82
N ILE A 40 -8.58 -4.29 -2.70
CA ILE A 40 -8.74 -4.15 -4.15
C ILE A 40 -10.18 -3.79 -4.55
N THR A 41 -11.16 -4.03 -3.69
CA THR A 41 -12.55 -3.59 -3.87
C THR A 41 -12.70 -2.07 -3.97
N TYR A 42 -11.70 -1.30 -3.50
CA TYR A 42 -11.62 0.14 -3.73
C TYR A 42 -11.04 0.48 -5.10
N LYS A 43 -10.15 -0.36 -5.66
CA LYS A 43 -9.55 -0.17 -7.00
C LYS A 43 -10.59 -0.24 -8.12
N THR A 44 -11.59 -1.12 -7.98
CA THR A 44 -12.67 -1.31 -8.97
C THR A 44 -13.74 -0.24 -8.94
N LYS A 45 -13.82 0.56 -7.87
CA LYS A 45 -14.59 1.79 -7.88
C LYS A 45 -13.66 2.86 -8.46
N ASP A 46 -13.98 3.32 -9.66
CA ASP A 46 -13.29 4.29 -10.55
C ASP A 46 -12.78 5.61 -9.91
N ALA A 47 -12.84 5.75 -8.58
CA ALA A 47 -12.50 6.93 -7.80
C ALA A 47 -10.98 7.20 -7.64
N LEU A 48 -10.10 6.33 -8.15
CA LEU A 48 -8.65 6.44 -7.95
C LEU A 48 -7.90 6.95 -9.19
N ARG A 49 -8.65 7.41 -10.20
CA ARG A 49 -8.11 8.00 -11.44
C ARG A 49 -7.64 9.45 -11.24
N GLU A 50 -7.92 10.03 -10.08
CA GLU A 50 -7.30 11.29 -9.64
C GLU A 50 -5.82 11.01 -9.31
N GLU A 51 -4.94 11.97 -9.60
CA GLU A 51 -3.50 11.87 -9.37
C GLU A 51 -3.15 11.72 -7.89
N ILE A 52 -3.24 10.50 -7.37
CA ILE A 52 -2.87 10.22 -5.98
C ILE A 52 -1.35 10.28 -5.91
N LYS A 53 -0.84 11.35 -5.29
CA LYS A 53 0.59 11.60 -5.07
C LYS A 53 1.25 10.55 -4.16
N THR A 54 0.46 9.75 -3.46
CA THR A 54 0.93 8.66 -2.59
C THR A 54 0.75 7.30 -3.27
N LYS A 55 1.63 6.37 -2.93
CA LYS A 55 1.61 5.06 -3.59
C LYS A 55 0.62 4.14 -2.88
N ILE A 56 -0.34 3.61 -3.62
CA ILE A 56 -1.33 2.69 -3.04
C ILE A 56 -0.92 1.25 -3.31
N ILE A 57 -0.99 0.44 -2.26
CA ILE A 57 -0.84 -1.00 -2.28
C ILE A 57 -2.24 -1.59 -2.12
N TYR A 58 -2.66 -2.40 -3.08
CA TYR A 58 -3.94 -3.09 -2.97
C TYR A 58 -3.74 -4.48 -2.38
N TYR A 59 -4.69 -4.93 -1.56
CA TYR A 59 -4.75 -6.33 -1.14
C TYR A 59 -6.09 -6.95 -1.48
N ASN A 60 -6.09 -8.21 -1.88
CA ASN A 60 -7.30 -8.99 -2.12
C ASN A 60 -7.32 -10.17 -1.16
N LYS A 61 -8.30 -10.21 -0.27
CA LYS A 61 -8.51 -11.36 0.61
C LYS A 61 -9.47 -12.31 -0.09
N THR A 62 -8.94 -13.38 -0.69
CA THR A 62 -9.73 -14.43 -1.31
C THR A 62 -9.91 -15.60 -0.34
N LYS A 63 -10.79 -16.55 -0.67
CA LYS A 63 -10.91 -17.79 0.11
C LYS A 63 -9.62 -18.63 0.09
N SER A 64 -8.79 -18.45 -0.93
CA SER A 64 -7.56 -19.22 -1.14
C SER A 64 -6.32 -18.52 -0.56
N GLY A 65 -6.40 -17.24 -0.17
CA GLY A 65 -5.26 -16.53 0.39
C GLY A 65 -5.37 -15.01 0.38
N LEU A 66 -4.22 -14.35 0.49
CA LEU A 66 -4.07 -12.90 0.46
C LEU A 66 -3.19 -12.52 -0.73
N GLU A 67 -3.79 -11.92 -1.75
CA GLU A 67 -3.07 -11.35 -2.89
C GLU A 67 -2.73 -9.90 -2.58
N ILE A 68 -1.55 -9.44 -3.02
CA ILE A 68 -1.05 -8.10 -2.75
C ILE A 68 -0.54 -7.54 -4.07
N ASP A 69 -1.06 -6.39 -4.47
CA ASP A 69 -0.72 -5.65 -5.68
C ASP A 69 0.05 -4.38 -5.28
N ALA A 70 1.37 -4.41 -5.46
CA ALA A 70 2.29 -3.33 -5.11
C ALA A 70 3.10 -2.82 -6.33
N ASP A 71 2.56 -3.00 -7.54
CA ASP A 71 3.21 -2.60 -8.81
C ASP A 71 3.67 -1.14 -8.80
N THR A 72 2.87 -0.27 -8.16
CA THR A 72 3.16 1.17 -8.05
C THR A 72 4.45 1.47 -7.27
N ILE A 73 4.89 0.59 -6.37
CA ILE A 73 6.08 0.74 -5.53
C ILE A 73 7.32 0.08 -6.14
N LEU A 74 7.11 -0.99 -6.91
CA LEU A 74 8.16 -1.87 -7.43
C LEU A 74 8.68 -1.44 -8.82
N LYS A 75 7.93 -0.62 -9.56
CA LYS A 75 8.44 0.13 -10.72
C LYS A 75 9.25 1.34 -10.28
#